data_AF-A0A923YTF0-F1
#
_entry.id   AF-A0A923YTF0-F1
#
_cell.length_a   1.000
_cell.length_b   1.000
_cell.length_c   1.000
_cell.angle_alpha   90.00
_cell.angle_beta   90.00
_cell.angle_gamma   90.00
#
_symmetry.space_group_name_H-M   'P 1'
#
loop_
_entity.id
_entity.type
_entity.pdbx_description
1 polymer ?
#
loop_
_entity_poly.entity_id
_entity_poly.type
_entity_poly.pdbx_seq_one_letter_code
_entity_poly.pdbx_strand_id
1 'polypeptide(L)' 'RSQGFGVGNPVASNDTEDGRSRNRRVEIKIVPISQDDVARARGQ' A
#
# COMPACT_ATOMS: atom_id res chain seq x y z
N ARG A 1 9.61 2.38 0.25
CA ARG A 1 9.10 1.60 -0.92
C ARG A 1 7.62 1.87 -1.08
N SER A 2 7.13 2.04 -2.31
CA SER A 2 5.69 2.01 -2.62
C SER A 2 5.35 0.64 -3.21
N GLN A 3 4.15 0.14 -2.93
CA GLN A 3 3.64 -1.12 -3.49
C GLN A 3 2.20 -0.92 -3.95
N GLY A 4 1.89 -1.36 -5.17
CA GLY A 4 0.52 -1.37 -5.68
C GLY A 4 -0.23 -2.63 -5.23
N PHE A 5 -1.45 -2.45 -4.72
CA PHE A 5 -2.31 -3.57 -4.27
C PHE A 5 -3.49 -3.87 -5.21
N GLY A 6 -3.70 -3.06 -6.25
CA GLY A 6 -4.79 -3.22 -7.20
C GLY A 6 -6.14 -3.39 -6.49
N VAL A 7 -6.93 -4.38 -6.93
CA VAL A 7 -8.25 -4.69 -6.37
C VAL A 7 -8.24 -5.75 -5.28
N GLY A 8 -7.06 -6.30 -4.93
CA GLY A 8 -6.95 -7.47 -4.06
C GLY A 8 -7.28 -7.24 -2.58
N ASN A 9 -7.47 -5.98 -2.16
CA ASN A 9 -7.71 -5.60 -0.77
C ASN A 9 -8.76 -4.46 -0.65
N PRO A 10 -10.04 -4.73 -0.96
CA PRO A 10 -11.11 -3.75 -0.81
C PRO A 10 -11.43 -3.50 0.67
N VAL A 11 -11.78 -2.27 1.02
CA VAL A 11 -12.25 -1.88 2.37
C VAL A 11 -13.75 -1.61 2.42
N ALA A 12 -14.39 -1.57 1.25
CA ALA A 12 -15.83 -1.44 1.09
C ALA A 12 -16.30 -2.28 -0.11
N SER A 13 -17.61 -2.57 -0.19
CA SER A 13 -18.20 -3.23 -1.37
C SER A 13 -17.91 -2.43 -2.64
N ASN A 14 -17.65 -3.13 -3.75
CA ASN A 14 -17.50 -2.50 -5.07
C ASN A 14 -18.85 -2.29 -5.80
N ASP A 15 -19.96 -2.72 -5.20
CA ASP A 15 -21.28 -2.68 -5.83
C ASP A 15 -21.90 -1.27 -5.79
N THR A 16 -21.38 -0.38 -4.93
CA THR A 16 -21.83 1.01 -4.80
C THR A 16 -20.76 1.98 -5.27
N GLU A 17 -21.15 3.14 -5.79
CA GLU A 17 -20.20 4.19 -6.17
C GLU A 17 -19.39 4.67 -4.95
N ASP A 18 -20.06 4.88 -3.81
CA ASP A 18 -19.41 5.24 -2.55
C ASP A 18 -18.34 4.22 -2.13
N GLY A 19 -18.64 2.93 -2.24
CA GLY A 19 -17.71 1.87 -1.88
C GLY A 19 -16.50 1.81 -2.83
N ARG A 20 -16.72 1.95 -4.15
CA ARG A 20 -15.64 2.07 -5.13
C ARG A 20 -14.77 3.31 -4.88
N SER A 21 -15.39 4.43 -4.48
CA SER A 21 -14.68 5.66 -4.12
C SER A 21 -13.76 5.45 -2.93
N ARG A 22 -14.23 4.77 -1.87
CA ARG A 22 -13.38 4.41 -0.72
C ARG A 22 -12.25 3.44 -1.06
N ASN A 23 -12.45 2.55 -2.03
CA ASN A 23 -11.42 1.60 -2.46
C ASN A 23 -10.27 2.26 -3.25
N ARG A 24 -10.51 3.40 -3.91
CA ARG A 24 -9.48 4.22 -4.60
C ARG A 24 -8.66 5.02 -3.59
N ARG A 25 -7.76 4.36 -2.85
CA ARG A 25 -6.99 4.95 -1.75
C ARG A 25 -5.50 4.57 -1.75
N VAL A 26 -4.71 5.36 -1.03
CA VAL A 26 -3.32 5.04 -0.67
C VAL A 26 -3.24 4.89 0.85
N GLU A 27 -2.58 3.83 1.33
CA GLU A 27 -2.30 3.62 2.76
C GLU A 27 -0.83 3.85 3.05
N ILE A 28 -0.54 4.68 4.05
CA ILE A 28 0.82 4.94 4.52
C ILE A 28 1.04 4.14 5.81
N LYS A 29 2.01 3.23 5.79
CA LYS A 29 2.41 2.43 6.96
C LYS A 29 3.80 2.85 7.41
N ILE A 30 3.91 3.28 8.66
CA ILE A 30 5.20 3.56 9.29
C ILE A 30 5.70 2.25 9.89
N VAL A 31 6.80 1.73 9.36
CA VAL A 31 7.45 0.51 9.84
C VAL A 31 8.90 0.81 10.22
N PRO A 32 9.44 0.16 11.26
CA PRO A 32 10.88 0.21 11.54
C PRO A 32 11.68 -0.26 10.32
N ILE A 33 12.83 0.35 10.08
CA ILE A 33 13.78 -0.09 9.04
C ILE A 33 14.92 -0.89 9.67
N SER A 34 15.31 -1.99 9.03
CA SER A 34 16.47 -2.78 9.47
C SER A 34 17.77 -2.28 8.84
N GLN A 35 18.92 -2.70 9.39
CA GLN A 35 20.22 -2.43 8.79
C GLN A 35 20.34 -3.10 7.40
N ASP A 36 19.74 -4.28 7.23
CA ASP A 36 19.70 -4.99 5.95
C ASP A 36 18.93 -4.18 4.88
N ASP A 37 17.80 -3.57 5.25
CA ASP A 37 17.03 -2.70 4.35
C ASP A 37 17.86 -1.49 3.88
N VAL A 38 18.64 -0.90 4.80
CA VAL A 38 19.53 0.23 4.48
C VAL A 38 20.68 -0.22 3.58
N ALA A 39 21.31 -1.37 3.86
CA ALA A 39 22.39 -1.92 3.06
C ALA A 39 21.93 -2.21 1.62
N ARG A 40 20.75 -2.83 1.45
CA ARG A 40 20.15 -3.13 0.13
C ARG A 40 19.80 -1.89 -0.67
N ALA A 41 19.49 -0.77 -0.02
CA ALA A 41 19.20 0.49 -0.68
C ALA A 41 20.46 1.26 -1.11
N ARG A 42 21.58 1.09 -0.40
CA ARG A 42 22.86 1.74 -0.72
C ARG A 42 23.65 1.05 -1.84
N GLY A 43 23.40 -0.24 -2.06
CA GLY A 43 24.03 -1.02 -3.12
C GLY A 43 23.29 -1.00 -4.46
N GLN A 44 22.23 -0.18 -4.60
CA GLN A 44 21.45 0.00 -5.82
C GLN A 44 21.59 1.42 -6.35
#